data_AF-A0A6A5FL85-F1
#
_entry.id   AF-A0A6A5FL85-F1
#
_cell.length_a   1.000
_cell.length_b   1.000
_cell.length_c   1.000
_cell.angle_alpha   90.00
_cell.angle_beta   90.00
_cell.angle_gamma   90.00
#
_symmetry.space_group_name_H-M   'P 1'
#
loop_
_entity.id
_entity.type
_entity.pdbx_description
1 polymer ?
#
loop_
_entity_poly.entity_id
_entity_poly.type
_entity_poly.pdbx_seq_one_letter_code
_entity_poly.pdbx_strand_id
1 'polypeptide(L)'
;MSSRLTGVEARIMAPKRRSSSATKAGGKKVKQEPETPKPKDAFTSAKEALLAAGTQVKGKRKVDEYVTAFTGEVYKDYDCMLNQTNIGNNNNKFYVIQVLKNNTDCCTWNRWGRVGERGQMKLTRFDTLENAVKDFEKKFKDKTKNNWSNRLDFVSHQGKYTLIEVDGEQDAEVKVDTVDGKHVSKNVQACTLDNPTKKLIELIFSNDMFKEAMECMNLDIKKMPLGKLSKIQIAKGFEVLEEIEAAINQKSRNNCLKELSSKFFTTVPHNFGRNRPPIIDDQEIVEKKKEMLMVLADIELAQTLKSETEKAQEEMIETVTVPHPLDQDYNSLKCSLTLMDKETETFKIIEKYLKVTSGGYSNPKIVNVWEVDRETEGERFSENDGLENRRLLWHGTNIAVVAAILKSGLRIMPQSGGRVGSGIYFASENSKSACYVRTSKNTGVMFLSEVALGKEYTITRDDCSLKKAPAGFNSVVARGSVEPDPSKDIFITLEGKKIAVPQGKPIDQPQFSDSNFSNSEYLIYKESQCRIRFMLELDMK
;
A
#
# COMPACT_ATOMS: atom_id res chain seq x y z
N MET A 1 -13.79 28.96 47.49
CA MET A 1 -13.29 29.81 48.60
C MET A 1 -12.36 28.98 49.50
N SER A 2 -11.65 29.59 50.44
CA SER A 2 -10.55 28.95 51.18
C SER A 2 -11.01 27.80 52.09
N SER A 3 -10.24 26.71 52.11
CA SER A 3 -10.12 25.83 53.28
C SER A 3 -9.00 26.36 54.20
N ARG A 4 -8.91 25.83 55.45
CA ARG A 4 -7.84 26.13 56.41
C ARG A 4 -7.54 24.88 57.25
N LEU A 5 -6.24 24.52 57.34
CA LEU A 5 -5.52 23.89 58.48
C LEU A 5 -6.07 22.54 59.00
N THR A 6 -5.30 21.64 59.60
CA THR A 6 -3.99 21.69 60.30
C THR A 6 -2.96 20.71 59.67
N GLY A 7 -1.63 20.80 59.90
CA GLY A 7 -0.87 20.34 61.09
C GLY A 7 -0.50 18.85 60.94
N VAL A 8 0.73 18.35 61.09
CA VAL A 8 1.85 18.69 62.01
C VAL A 8 3.24 18.34 61.36
N GLU A 9 4.30 18.94 61.91
CA GLU A 9 5.77 18.72 61.85
C GLU A 9 6.39 17.46 61.18
N ALA A 10 7.64 17.38 60.68
CA ALA A 10 8.71 18.31 60.22
C ALA A 10 9.87 17.43 59.60
N ARG A 11 11.21 17.71 59.50
CA ARG A 11 12.16 18.81 59.83
C ARG A 11 13.54 18.58 59.11
N ILE A 12 14.38 19.63 59.01
CA ILE A 12 15.87 19.69 58.78
C ILE A 12 16.44 19.70 57.33
N MET A 13 17.52 20.47 57.13
CA MET A 13 18.07 20.95 55.84
C MET A 13 19.50 20.45 55.50
N ALA A 14 19.93 20.67 54.25
CA ALA A 14 21.29 20.43 53.73
C ALA A 14 22.27 21.61 53.95
N PRO A 15 23.55 21.48 53.52
CA PRO A 15 24.10 22.52 52.63
C PRO A 15 25.00 22.03 51.47
N LYS A 16 25.34 22.95 50.56
CA LYS A 16 26.14 22.75 49.33
C LYS A 16 27.65 22.97 49.53
N ARG A 17 28.49 22.43 48.63
CA ARG A 17 29.71 23.11 48.12
C ARG A 17 30.16 22.59 46.74
N ARG A 18 31.15 23.24 46.11
CA ARG A 18 31.58 23.07 44.70
C ARG A 18 33.10 22.89 44.59
N SER A 19 33.52 22.17 43.54
CA SER A 19 34.79 22.27 42.77
C SER A 19 36.16 22.21 43.47
N SER A 20 37.01 21.28 42.99
CA SER A 20 38.45 21.50 42.75
C SER A 20 38.93 20.54 41.62
N SER A 21 40.16 20.71 41.12
CA SER A 21 40.63 20.02 39.89
C SER A 21 42.15 19.77 39.88
N ALA A 22 42.61 18.51 39.70
CA ALA A 22 43.95 18.16 39.19
C ALA A 22 44.14 16.66 38.85
N THR A 23 44.16 16.35 37.55
CA THR A 23 45.26 15.66 36.81
C THR A 23 46.05 14.45 37.38
N LYS A 24 46.15 13.40 36.53
CA LYS A 24 47.19 12.33 36.42
C LYS A 24 47.30 11.22 37.50
N ALA A 25 46.78 10.04 37.12
CA ALA A 25 47.56 8.80 37.04
C ALA A 25 47.00 7.97 35.87
N GLY A 26 47.78 7.07 35.25
CA GLY A 26 47.31 6.31 34.09
C GLY A 26 47.97 4.94 33.94
N GLY A 27 47.28 4.03 33.23
CA GLY A 27 47.90 2.83 32.66
C GLY A 27 47.53 1.48 33.30
N LYS A 28 46.32 0.99 33.02
CA LYS A 28 46.13 -0.42 32.65
C LYS A 28 44.86 -0.58 31.81
N LYS A 29 44.99 -1.16 30.61
CA LYS A 29 43.85 -1.47 29.73
C LYS A 29 43.12 -2.70 30.28
N VAL A 30 41.84 -2.56 30.60
CA VAL A 30 40.90 -3.69 30.62
C VAL A 30 40.21 -3.74 29.26
N LYS A 31 40.08 -4.94 28.70
CA LYS A 31 39.52 -5.17 27.37
C LYS A 31 37.99 -5.23 27.49
N GLN A 32 37.29 -4.20 27.03
CA GLN A 32 35.84 -4.32 26.81
C GLN A 32 35.59 -5.27 25.64
N GLU A 33 34.59 -6.13 25.80
CA GLU A 33 34.01 -6.89 24.70
C GLU A 33 33.16 -5.97 23.82
N PRO A 34 33.05 -6.22 22.51
CA PRO A 34 32.23 -5.39 21.64
C PRO A 34 30.74 -5.58 22.00
N GLU A 35 30.03 -4.48 22.26
CA GLU A 35 28.58 -4.52 22.39
C GLU A 35 27.96 -5.10 21.10
N THR A 36 27.05 -6.07 21.26
CA THR A 36 26.29 -6.60 20.13
C THR A 36 25.44 -5.48 19.52
N PRO A 37 25.51 -5.25 18.20
CA PRO A 37 24.71 -4.21 17.58
C PRO A 37 23.23 -4.53 17.76
N LYS A 38 22.44 -3.52 18.17
CA LYS A 38 20.98 -3.63 18.21
C LYS A 38 20.46 -4.05 16.82
N PRO A 39 19.43 -4.90 16.74
CA PRO A 39 18.84 -5.25 15.46
C PRO A 39 18.37 -3.97 14.76
N LYS A 40 18.74 -3.81 13.48
CA LYS A 40 18.16 -2.75 12.62
C LYS A 40 16.64 -2.92 12.61
N ASP A 41 15.91 -1.82 12.69
CA ASP A 41 14.46 -1.89 12.48
C ASP A 41 14.13 -2.31 11.03
N ALA A 42 12.92 -2.85 10.86
CA ALA A 42 12.44 -3.32 9.56
C ALA A 42 12.31 -2.17 8.55
N PHE A 43 12.12 -0.93 9.01
CA PHE A 43 12.09 0.25 8.16
C PHE A 43 13.46 0.54 7.54
N THR A 44 14.54 0.50 8.34
CA THR A 44 15.92 0.65 7.85
C THR A 44 16.27 -0.47 6.87
N SER A 45 15.93 -1.72 7.18
CA SER A 45 16.18 -2.85 6.26
C SER A 45 15.36 -2.77 4.97
N ALA A 46 14.08 -2.35 5.04
CA ALA A 46 13.25 -2.15 3.85
C ALA A 46 13.73 -0.94 3.02
N LYS A 47 14.08 0.17 3.66
CA LYS A 47 14.62 1.37 3.00
C LYS A 47 15.98 1.08 2.35
N GLU A 48 16.86 0.34 3.02
CA GLU A 48 18.12 -0.15 2.44
C GLU A 48 17.84 -1.10 1.26
N ALA A 49 16.90 -2.03 1.36
CA ALA A 49 16.55 -2.94 0.25
C ALA A 49 15.94 -2.20 -0.97
N LEU A 50 15.04 -1.25 -0.74
CA LEU A 50 14.41 -0.44 -1.80
C LEU A 50 15.39 0.53 -2.46
N LEU A 51 16.43 0.99 -1.74
CA LEU A 51 17.53 1.77 -2.31
C LEU A 51 18.59 0.88 -3.00
N ALA A 52 18.84 -0.32 -2.49
CA ALA A 52 19.80 -1.28 -3.04
C ALA A 52 19.28 -2.02 -4.28
N ALA A 53 17.96 -2.07 -4.49
CA ALA A 53 17.35 -2.56 -5.73
C ALA A 53 17.79 -1.76 -6.98
N GLY A 54 18.31 -0.54 -6.79
CA GLY A 54 18.83 0.31 -7.85
C GLY A 54 17.74 1.01 -8.67
N THR A 55 18.13 2.00 -9.47
CA THR A 55 17.23 2.59 -10.45
C THR A 55 17.08 1.63 -11.63
N GLN A 56 15.87 1.09 -11.83
CA GLN A 56 15.51 0.31 -13.02
C GLN A 56 15.86 1.08 -14.31
N VAL A 57 16.12 0.34 -15.39
CA VAL A 57 16.53 0.94 -16.68
C VAL A 57 15.44 1.90 -17.16
N LYS A 58 15.79 3.18 -17.30
CA LYS A 58 14.84 4.24 -17.68
C LYS A 58 14.23 3.96 -19.07
N GLY A 59 12.98 3.53 -19.10
CA GLY A 59 12.17 3.44 -20.33
C GLY A 59 12.06 4.79 -21.05
N LYS A 60 11.68 4.76 -22.34
CA LYS A 60 11.51 5.99 -23.12
C LYS A 60 10.45 6.88 -22.47
N ARG A 61 10.79 8.16 -22.29
CA ARG A 61 9.90 9.13 -21.65
C ARG A 61 8.89 9.69 -22.65
N LYS A 62 7.60 9.53 -22.34
CA LYS A 62 6.48 9.99 -23.16
C LYS A 62 6.40 11.52 -23.16
N VAL A 63 6.09 12.08 -24.32
CA VAL A 63 5.83 13.52 -24.47
C VAL A 63 4.51 13.84 -23.78
N ASP A 64 4.45 14.96 -23.04
CA ASP A 64 3.25 15.39 -22.33
C ASP A 64 2.02 15.50 -23.26
N GLU A 65 0.89 14.91 -22.85
CA GLU A 65 -0.33 14.70 -23.65
C GLU A 65 -0.92 15.95 -24.34
N TYR A 66 -0.53 17.16 -23.90
CA TYR A 66 -1.02 18.42 -24.43
C TYR A 66 -0.06 19.10 -25.43
N VAL A 67 1.04 18.44 -25.79
CA VAL A 67 1.98 18.90 -26.84
C VAL A 67 1.40 18.59 -28.22
N THR A 68 0.59 19.50 -28.77
CA THR A 68 0.03 19.38 -30.13
C THR A 68 0.83 20.16 -31.18
N ALA A 69 1.75 21.03 -30.77
CA ALA A 69 2.47 21.97 -31.64
C ALA A 69 3.92 21.54 -31.98
N PHE A 70 4.26 20.29 -31.68
CA PHE A 70 5.59 19.70 -31.88
C PHE A 70 5.49 18.17 -31.93
N THR A 71 6.18 17.55 -32.88
CA THR A 71 6.31 16.08 -32.99
C THR A 71 7.78 15.71 -32.82
N GLY A 72 8.08 14.78 -31.92
CA GLY A 72 9.44 14.37 -31.55
C GLY A 72 9.46 13.54 -30.27
N GLU A 73 10.62 13.41 -29.62
CA GLU A 73 10.81 12.66 -28.38
C GLU A 73 11.37 13.54 -27.24
N VAL A 74 11.23 13.06 -26.00
CA VAL A 74 11.89 13.67 -24.82
C VAL A 74 13.40 13.45 -24.92
N TYR A 75 14.19 14.51 -24.78
CA TYR A 75 15.65 14.42 -24.88
C TYR A 75 16.27 13.84 -23.61
N LYS A 76 16.80 12.61 -23.72
CA LYS A 76 17.44 11.87 -22.62
C LYS A 76 16.50 11.77 -21.42
N ASP A 77 16.90 12.25 -20.24
CA ASP A 77 16.07 12.27 -19.04
C ASP A 77 15.64 13.69 -18.63
N TYR A 78 15.77 14.71 -19.50
CA TYR A 78 15.35 16.09 -19.26
C TYR A 78 13.83 16.25 -19.27
N ASP A 79 13.17 15.65 -18.29
CA ASP A 79 11.74 15.64 -18.04
C ASP A 79 11.49 15.49 -16.53
N CYS A 80 10.63 16.34 -15.98
CA CYS A 80 10.29 16.29 -14.56
C CYS A 80 8.85 16.76 -14.25
N MET A 81 8.21 16.02 -13.35
CA MET A 81 6.98 16.42 -12.67
C MET A 81 7.33 17.05 -11.33
N LEU A 82 6.93 18.30 -11.11
CA LEU A 82 7.12 19.01 -9.84
C LEU A 82 5.77 19.28 -9.17
N ASN A 83 5.68 19.12 -7.85
CA ASN A 83 4.47 19.37 -7.06
C ASN A 83 4.71 20.37 -5.92
N GLN A 84 3.66 21.08 -5.51
CA GLN A 84 3.66 21.99 -4.36
C GLN A 84 2.24 22.12 -3.77
N THR A 85 2.09 21.70 -2.52
CA THR A 85 0.90 22.01 -1.71
C THR A 85 1.26 22.97 -0.58
N ASN A 86 0.37 23.94 -0.31
CA ASN A 86 0.39 24.77 0.89
C ASN A 86 -1.07 25.09 1.26
N ILE A 87 -1.53 24.47 2.35
CA ILE A 87 -2.92 24.55 2.84
C ILE A 87 -3.30 26.00 3.19
N GLY A 88 -2.38 26.76 3.80
CA GLY A 88 -2.62 28.14 4.20
C GLY A 88 -3.04 29.05 3.05
N ASN A 89 -2.34 28.94 1.93
CA ASN A 89 -2.56 29.77 0.74
C ASN A 89 -3.50 29.13 -0.30
N ASN A 90 -4.16 28.00 0.03
CA ASN A 90 -4.91 27.15 -0.92
C ASN A 90 -4.11 26.86 -2.23
N ASN A 91 -2.80 26.66 -2.10
CA ASN A 91 -1.97 26.19 -3.19
C ASN A 91 -2.04 24.67 -3.22
N ASN A 92 -2.40 24.10 -4.35
CA ASN A 92 -2.17 22.70 -4.69
C ASN A 92 -1.80 22.68 -6.18
N LYS A 93 -0.50 22.76 -6.47
CA LYS A 93 0.04 23.24 -7.75
C LYS A 93 1.09 22.30 -8.31
N PHE A 94 1.10 22.17 -9.64
CA PHE A 94 2.10 21.36 -10.34
C PHE A 94 2.87 22.17 -11.39
N TYR A 95 4.02 21.63 -11.79
CA TYR A 95 4.84 22.13 -12.89
C TYR A 95 5.53 20.98 -13.62
N VAL A 96 5.14 20.72 -14.87
CA VAL A 96 5.84 19.85 -15.82
C VAL A 96 6.88 20.67 -16.55
N ILE A 97 8.08 20.12 -16.73
CA ILE A 97 9.12 20.65 -17.62
C ILE A 97 9.63 19.49 -18.47
N GLN A 98 9.75 19.65 -19.79
CA GLN A 98 10.41 18.69 -20.68
C GLN A 98 11.31 19.43 -21.69
N VAL A 99 12.45 18.85 -22.07
CA VAL A 99 13.16 19.18 -23.32
C VAL A 99 12.72 18.21 -24.39
N LEU A 100 12.19 18.73 -25.50
CA LEU A 100 11.74 17.92 -26.64
C LEU A 100 12.64 18.16 -27.85
N LYS A 101 12.91 17.11 -28.61
CA LYS A 101 13.78 17.12 -29.79
C LYS A 101 13.16 16.33 -30.95
N ASN A 102 13.40 16.79 -32.17
CA ASN A 102 13.29 15.97 -33.39
C ASN A 102 14.56 16.17 -34.26
N ASN A 103 14.48 15.88 -35.56
CA ASN A 103 15.64 15.98 -36.47
C ASN A 103 16.04 17.44 -36.81
N THR A 104 15.14 18.41 -36.69
CA THR A 104 15.32 19.81 -37.12
C THR A 104 15.21 20.81 -35.97
N ASP A 105 14.37 20.53 -34.98
CA ASP A 105 13.96 21.46 -33.93
C ASP A 105 14.26 20.92 -32.53
N CYS A 106 14.47 21.85 -31.59
CA CYS A 106 14.39 21.55 -30.16
C CYS A 106 13.57 22.63 -29.43
N CYS A 107 12.92 22.24 -28.32
CA CYS A 107 12.13 23.16 -27.51
C CYS A 107 12.06 22.76 -26.04
N THR A 108 11.75 23.72 -25.16
CA THR A 108 11.25 23.42 -23.81
C THR A 108 9.74 23.46 -23.77
N TRP A 109 9.13 22.38 -23.28
CA TRP A 109 7.73 22.34 -22.87
C TRP A 109 7.63 22.64 -21.38
N ASN A 110 6.66 23.48 -21.02
CA ASN A 110 6.34 23.84 -19.65
C ASN A 110 4.82 23.78 -19.50
N ARG A 111 4.28 23.02 -18.54
CA ARG A 111 2.84 22.97 -18.25
C ARG A 111 2.59 23.05 -16.75
N TRP A 112 1.76 23.98 -16.29
CA TRP A 112 1.59 24.26 -14.87
C TRP A 112 0.17 24.69 -14.53
N GLY A 113 -0.28 24.37 -13.32
CA GLY A 113 -1.64 24.69 -12.93
C GLY A 113 -1.99 24.15 -11.56
N ARG A 114 -3.29 24.01 -11.31
CA ARG A 114 -3.82 23.36 -10.12
C ARG A 114 -3.84 21.84 -10.32
N VAL A 115 -3.51 21.08 -9.28
CA VAL A 115 -3.56 19.60 -9.29
C VAL A 115 -5.02 19.17 -9.56
N GLY A 116 -5.20 18.15 -10.39
CA GLY A 116 -6.47 17.77 -11.02
C GLY A 116 -6.82 18.48 -12.34
N GLU A 117 -6.13 19.55 -12.73
CA GLU A 117 -6.49 20.37 -13.91
C GLU A 117 -5.44 20.34 -15.04
N ARG A 118 -5.87 20.62 -16.28
CA ARG A 118 -5.00 20.73 -17.48
C ARG A 118 -3.85 21.73 -17.29
N GLY A 119 -4.15 22.88 -16.69
CA GLY A 119 -3.22 23.99 -16.47
C GLY A 119 -2.99 24.90 -17.69
N GLN A 120 -2.15 25.91 -17.49
CA GLN A 120 -1.52 26.71 -18.54
C GLN A 120 -0.33 25.95 -19.13
N MET A 121 0.07 26.30 -20.35
CA MET A 121 1.20 25.69 -21.05
C MET A 121 1.98 26.70 -21.87
N LYS A 122 3.27 26.42 -22.08
CA LYS A 122 4.16 27.16 -22.98
C LYS A 122 5.19 26.23 -23.62
N LEU A 123 5.23 26.25 -24.94
CA LEU A 123 6.35 25.74 -25.74
C LEU A 123 7.30 26.90 -26.07
N THR A 124 8.60 26.70 -25.93
CA THR A 124 9.65 27.68 -26.32
C THR A 124 10.65 26.97 -27.22
N ARG A 125 10.73 27.35 -28.51
CA ARG A 125 11.74 26.80 -29.46
C ARG A 125 13.12 27.43 -29.19
N PHE A 126 14.19 26.70 -29.52
CA PHE A 126 15.58 27.14 -29.42
C PHE A 126 16.38 26.66 -30.65
N ASP A 127 17.37 27.46 -31.04
CA ASP A 127 18.22 27.17 -32.21
C ASP A 127 19.23 26.04 -31.95
N THR A 128 19.56 25.78 -30.68
CA THR A 128 20.44 24.67 -30.27
C THR A 128 19.93 23.95 -29.02
N LEU A 129 20.23 22.66 -28.94
CA LEU A 129 19.77 21.75 -27.88
C LEU A 129 20.36 22.13 -26.52
N GLU A 130 21.56 22.68 -26.49
CA GLU A 130 22.25 23.19 -25.30
C GLU A 130 21.50 24.39 -24.70
N ASN A 131 20.85 25.20 -25.54
CA ASN A 131 20.06 26.35 -25.07
C ASN A 131 18.69 25.91 -24.54
N ALA A 132 18.06 24.89 -25.13
CA ALA A 132 16.87 24.25 -24.56
C ALA A 132 17.17 23.59 -23.20
N VAL A 133 18.29 22.87 -23.09
CA VAL A 133 18.79 22.32 -21.81
C VAL A 133 19.02 23.42 -20.77
N LYS A 134 19.68 24.53 -21.14
CA LYS A 134 19.91 25.66 -20.21
C LYS A 134 18.60 26.30 -19.72
N ASP A 135 17.56 26.44 -20.56
CA ASP A 135 16.26 26.92 -20.08
C ASP A 135 15.58 25.92 -19.14
N PHE A 136 15.63 24.62 -19.44
CA PHE A 136 15.14 23.57 -18.54
C PHE A 136 15.83 23.64 -17.17
N GLU A 137 17.17 23.64 -17.13
CA GLU A 137 17.92 23.62 -15.87
C GLU A 137 17.71 24.91 -15.07
N LYS A 138 17.66 26.07 -15.75
CA LYS A 138 17.29 27.36 -15.16
C LYS A 138 15.87 27.35 -14.60
N LYS A 139 14.90 26.71 -15.29
CA LYS A 139 13.51 26.61 -14.85
C LYS A 139 13.39 25.70 -13.63
N PHE A 140 13.99 24.51 -13.68
CA PHE A 140 14.06 23.58 -12.57
C PHE A 140 14.62 24.27 -11.32
N LYS A 141 15.78 24.93 -11.45
CA LYS A 141 16.44 25.66 -10.36
C LYS A 141 15.62 26.83 -9.81
N ASP A 142 14.88 27.56 -10.64
CA ASP A 142 13.90 28.53 -10.14
C ASP A 142 12.78 27.85 -9.33
N LYS A 143 12.18 26.77 -9.83
CA LYS A 143 11.03 26.13 -9.15
C LYS A 143 11.42 25.36 -7.89
N THR A 144 12.61 24.76 -7.83
CA THR A 144 13.03 23.84 -6.76
C THR A 144 14.18 24.35 -5.89
N LYS A 145 14.92 25.40 -6.30
CA LYS A 145 16.27 25.79 -5.80
C LYS A 145 17.40 24.77 -6.01
N ASN A 146 17.11 23.56 -6.49
CA ASN A 146 18.10 22.50 -6.69
C ASN A 146 18.75 22.61 -8.09
N ASN A 147 19.95 22.06 -8.27
CA ASN A 147 20.56 21.90 -9.60
C ASN A 147 20.06 20.59 -10.23
N TRP A 148 19.75 20.59 -11.52
CA TRP A 148 19.28 19.39 -12.21
C TRP A 148 20.31 18.24 -12.19
N SER A 149 21.59 18.57 -12.37
CA SER A 149 22.70 17.62 -12.26
C SER A 149 22.70 16.86 -10.93
N ASN A 150 22.31 17.52 -9.83
CA ASN A 150 22.31 16.99 -8.46
C ASN A 150 20.91 16.56 -7.97
N ARG A 151 20.01 16.20 -8.88
CA ARG A 151 18.60 15.84 -8.58
C ARG A 151 18.40 14.57 -7.74
N LEU A 152 19.45 13.77 -7.51
CA LEU A 152 19.38 12.58 -6.66
C LEU A 152 19.41 12.98 -5.17
N ASP A 153 20.29 13.91 -4.78
CA ASP A 153 20.30 14.51 -3.44
C ASP A 153 19.32 15.70 -3.35
N PHE A 154 18.06 15.49 -3.75
CA PHE A 154 17.07 16.56 -3.81
C PHE A 154 16.69 17.08 -2.42
N VAL A 155 16.88 18.38 -2.18
CA VAL A 155 16.48 19.03 -0.92
C VAL A 155 15.20 19.84 -1.12
N SER A 156 14.11 19.42 -0.46
CA SER A 156 12.86 20.20 -0.44
C SER A 156 13.02 21.49 0.35
N HIS A 157 12.63 22.62 -0.24
CA HIS A 157 12.69 23.93 0.41
C HIS A 157 11.29 24.54 0.61
N GLN A 158 11.06 25.16 1.78
CA GLN A 158 9.80 25.83 2.12
C GLN A 158 9.41 26.85 1.03
N GLY A 159 8.15 26.80 0.57
CA GLY A 159 7.63 27.69 -0.47
C GLY A 159 8.11 27.42 -1.90
N LYS A 160 8.89 26.36 -2.15
CA LYS A 160 9.30 25.90 -3.49
C LYS A 160 8.63 24.57 -3.84
N TYR A 161 8.80 24.10 -5.08
CA TYR A 161 8.28 22.82 -5.54
C TYR A 161 9.22 21.68 -5.15
N THR A 162 8.66 20.50 -4.89
CA THR A 162 9.39 19.24 -4.72
C THR A 162 9.33 18.44 -6.03
N LEU A 163 10.40 17.73 -6.36
CA LEU A 163 10.42 16.77 -7.45
C LEU A 163 9.57 15.54 -7.09
N ILE A 164 8.62 15.16 -7.94
CA ILE A 164 8.01 13.83 -7.88
C ILE A 164 8.92 12.90 -8.69
N GLU A 165 9.40 11.84 -8.06
CA GLU A 165 10.02 10.74 -8.79
C GLU A 165 8.94 10.00 -9.57
N VAL A 166 9.02 10.15 -10.88
CA VAL A 166 8.17 9.51 -11.88
C VAL A 166 9.10 8.64 -12.71
N ASP A 167 9.00 7.33 -12.54
CA ASP A 167 9.78 6.38 -13.34
C ASP A 167 9.30 6.37 -14.81
N GLY A 168 10.14 5.84 -15.70
CA GLY A 168 9.84 5.79 -17.13
C GLY A 168 8.64 4.88 -17.39
N GLU A 169 7.76 5.27 -18.32
CA GLU A 169 6.65 4.40 -18.72
C GLU A 169 7.19 3.12 -19.36
N GLN A 170 6.71 1.99 -18.84
CA GLN A 170 6.56 0.76 -19.61
C GLN A 170 5.08 0.64 -20.01
N ASP A 171 4.56 1.69 -20.64
CA ASP A 171 3.34 1.59 -21.43
C ASP A 171 3.68 0.70 -22.63
N ALA A 172 3.49 -0.62 -22.49
CA ALA A 172 3.34 -1.52 -23.61
C ALA A 172 2.04 -1.16 -24.34
N GLU A 173 2.06 -0.07 -25.11
CA GLU A 173 1.03 0.22 -26.09
C GLU A 173 0.94 -0.98 -27.04
N VAL A 174 -0.10 -1.80 -26.85
CA VAL A 174 -0.41 -2.93 -27.72
C VAL A 174 -0.58 -2.38 -29.13
N LYS A 175 0.48 -2.54 -29.94
CA LYS A 175 0.49 -2.09 -31.32
C LYS A 175 -0.55 -2.88 -32.08
N VAL A 176 -1.68 -2.23 -32.34
CA VAL A 176 -2.67 -2.71 -33.30
C VAL A 176 -2.06 -2.50 -34.68
N ASP A 177 -1.33 -3.52 -35.14
CA ASP A 177 -0.50 -3.48 -36.34
C ASP A 177 -1.28 -2.88 -37.53
N THR A 178 -0.79 -1.74 -38.02
CA THR A 178 -1.30 -1.08 -39.22
C THR A 178 -0.11 -0.59 -40.07
N VAL A 179 -0.21 -0.87 -41.38
CA VAL A 179 0.75 -0.63 -42.47
C VAL A 179 2.15 -1.29 -42.40
N ASP A 180 2.23 -2.43 -43.10
CA ASP A 180 3.26 -2.79 -44.09
C ASP A 180 4.73 -2.99 -43.67
N GLY A 181 5.11 -4.26 -43.45
CA GLY A 181 6.51 -4.69 -43.61
C GLY A 181 6.92 -6.01 -42.92
N LYS A 182 6.67 -7.16 -43.56
CA LYS A 182 7.05 -8.51 -43.09
C LYS A 182 6.49 -8.90 -41.71
N HIS A 183 5.26 -9.42 -41.66
CA HIS A 183 4.82 -10.21 -40.51
C HIS A 183 5.67 -11.48 -40.36
N VAL A 184 6.26 -11.68 -39.18
CA VAL A 184 6.39 -13.02 -38.60
C VAL A 184 5.08 -13.26 -37.83
N SER A 185 4.26 -14.20 -38.30
CA SER A 185 3.02 -14.57 -37.62
C SER A 185 3.34 -15.31 -36.31
N LYS A 186 3.32 -14.58 -35.17
CA LYS A 186 3.55 -15.16 -33.84
C LYS A 186 2.49 -16.23 -33.56
N ASN A 187 2.90 -17.49 -33.42
CA ASN A 187 2.00 -18.54 -32.94
C ASN A 187 1.88 -18.42 -31.41
N VAL A 188 0.92 -17.60 -30.97
CA VAL A 188 0.58 -17.50 -29.55
C VAL A 188 -0.20 -18.76 -29.15
N GLN A 189 0.19 -19.40 -28.04
CA GLN A 189 -0.49 -20.58 -27.52
C GLN A 189 -1.92 -20.24 -27.04
N ALA A 190 -2.81 -21.21 -27.05
CA ALA A 190 -4.15 -21.06 -26.49
C ALA A 190 -4.07 -21.01 -24.95
N CYS A 191 -4.71 -20.00 -24.34
CA CYS A 191 -4.70 -19.77 -22.90
C CYS A 191 -5.21 -21.00 -22.12
N THR A 192 -4.35 -21.54 -21.25
CA THR A 192 -4.56 -22.82 -20.54
C THR A 192 -5.61 -22.77 -19.43
N LEU A 193 -5.83 -21.58 -18.86
CA LEU A 193 -6.79 -21.33 -17.77
C LEU A 193 -8.24 -21.67 -18.16
N ASP A 194 -9.12 -21.78 -17.16
CA ASP A 194 -10.58 -21.77 -17.37
C ASP A 194 -11.13 -20.34 -17.59
N ASN A 195 -12.37 -20.22 -18.06
CA ASN A 195 -12.96 -18.92 -18.43
C ASN A 195 -13.22 -17.97 -17.23
N PRO A 196 -13.72 -18.44 -16.06
CA PRO A 196 -13.68 -17.66 -14.82
C PRO A 196 -12.29 -17.15 -14.45
N THR A 197 -11.28 -18.01 -14.42
CA THR A 197 -9.91 -17.62 -14.04
C THR A 197 -9.29 -16.63 -15.03
N LYS A 198 -9.55 -16.75 -16.35
CA LYS A 198 -9.12 -15.73 -17.34
C LYS A 198 -9.64 -14.34 -16.99
N LYS A 199 -10.95 -14.22 -16.73
CA LYS A 199 -11.59 -12.94 -16.37
C LYS A 199 -11.06 -12.37 -15.07
N LEU A 200 -10.76 -13.22 -14.09
CA LEU A 200 -10.12 -12.82 -12.85
C LEU A 200 -8.72 -12.22 -13.11
N ILE A 201 -7.87 -12.91 -13.87
CA ILE A 201 -6.50 -12.44 -14.19
C ILE A 201 -6.55 -11.14 -15.01
N GLU A 202 -7.40 -11.07 -16.04
CA GLU A 202 -7.69 -9.85 -16.81
C GLU A 202 -8.09 -8.67 -15.91
N LEU A 203 -8.89 -8.92 -14.87
CA LEU A 203 -9.39 -7.90 -13.95
C LEU A 203 -8.32 -7.45 -12.94
N ILE A 204 -7.61 -8.37 -12.30
CA ILE A 204 -6.61 -8.04 -11.26
C ILE A 204 -5.30 -7.45 -11.82
N PHE A 205 -5.05 -7.60 -13.13
CA PHE A 205 -3.98 -6.91 -13.87
C PHE A 205 -4.50 -5.77 -14.78
N SER A 206 -5.76 -5.35 -14.61
CA SER A 206 -6.37 -4.29 -15.43
C SER A 206 -5.87 -2.90 -15.04
N ASN A 207 -5.24 -2.21 -15.99
CA ASN A 207 -4.81 -0.82 -15.82
C ASN A 207 -5.99 0.12 -15.56
N ASP A 208 -7.22 -0.22 -15.96
CA ASP A 208 -8.39 0.62 -15.66
C ASP A 208 -8.92 0.39 -14.23
N MET A 209 -8.88 -0.85 -13.73
CA MET A 209 -9.20 -1.15 -12.33
C MET A 209 -8.25 -0.41 -11.37
N PHE A 210 -6.94 -0.40 -11.67
CA PHE A 210 -5.98 0.35 -10.84
C PHE A 210 -6.21 1.87 -10.92
N LYS A 211 -6.66 2.41 -12.06
CA LYS A 211 -7.07 3.83 -12.17
C LYS A 211 -8.30 4.10 -11.29
N GLU A 212 -9.37 3.32 -11.43
CA GLU A 212 -10.60 3.42 -10.62
C GLU A 212 -10.26 3.46 -9.12
N ALA A 213 -9.41 2.54 -8.66
CA ALA A 213 -8.98 2.46 -7.25
C ALA A 213 -8.21 3.71 -6.77
N MET A 214 -7.31 4.28 -7.58
CA MET A 214 -6.59 5.51 -7.26
C MET A 214 -7.49 6.76 -7.30
N GLU A 215 -8.46 6.81 -8.21
CA GLU A 215 -9.44 7.89 -8.32
C GLU A 215 -10.34 7.93 -7.08
N CYS A 216 -10.81 6.78 -6.58
CA CYS A 216 -11.53 6.67 -5.30
C CYS A 216 -10.71 7.19 -4.10
N MET A 217 -9.37 7.17 -4.19
CA MET A 217 -8.47 7.70 -3.16
C MET A 217 -8.18 9.21 -3.29
N ASN A 218 -8.78 9.87 -4.29
CA ASN A 218 -8.57 11.29 -4.64
C ASN A 218 -7.14 11.61 -5.08
N LEU A 219 -6.48 10.68 -5.77
CA LEU A 219 -5.11 10.81 -6.26
C LEU A 219 -5.05 11.41 -7.67
N ASP A 220 -4.02 12.19 -7.99
CA ASP A 220 -3.82 12.74 -9.33
C ASP A 220 -3.08 11.74 -10.24
N ILE A 221 -3.87 10.85 -10.86
CA ILE A 221 -3.39 9.79 -11.76
C ILE A 221 -2.54 10.33 -12.91
N LYS A 222 -2.77 11.57 -13.38
CA LYS A 222 -1.95 12.20 -14.42
C LYS A 222 -0.55 12.60 -13.94
N LYS A 223 -0.26 12.45 -12.65
CA LYS A 223 1.03 12.76 -12.00
C LYS A 223 1.64 11.58 -11.27
N MET A 224 0.82 10.57 -10.98
CA MET A 224 1.23 9.22 -10.61
C MET A 224 0.58 8.22 -11.58
N PRO A 225 0.95 8.18 -12.87
CA PRO A 225 0.49 7.12 -13.75
C PRO A 225 1.03 5.77 -13.27
N LEU A 226 0.35 4.71 -13.68
CA LEU A 226 0.66 3.34 -13.23
C LEU A 226 2.09 2.92 -13.60
N GLY A 227 2.72 2.19 -12.69
CA GLY A 227 4.13 1.77 -12.82
C GLY A 227 5.17 2.88 -12.61
N LYS A 228 4.76 4.13 -12.32
CA LYS A 228 5.69 5.29 -12.24
C LYS A 228 5.87 5.89 -10.85
N LEU A 229 5.03 5.54 -9.87
CA LEU A 229 5.20 6.01 -8.50
C LEU A 229 6.35 5.23 -7.85
N SER A 230 7.54 5.82 -7.76
CA SER A 230 8.70 5.12 -7.23
C SER A 230 8.44 4.61 -5.80
N LYS A 231 8.95 3.41 -5.49
CA LYS A 231 8.97 2.84 -4.12
C LYS A 231 9.51 3.85 -3.08
N ILE A 232 10.45 4.70 -3.50
CA ILE A 232 11.04 5.78 -2.70
C ILE A 232 10.00 6.87 -2.40
N GLN A 233 9.13 7.24 -3.35
CA GLN A 233 8.07 8.23 -3.16
C GLN A 233 6.98 7.75 -2.20
N ILE A 234 6.65 6.44 -2.22
CA ILE A 234 5.77 5.80 -1.24
C ILE A 234 6.40 5.85 0.17
N ALA A 235 7.68 5.49 0.29
CA ALA A 235 8.42 5.54 1.56
C ALA A 235 8.48 6.96 2.16
N LYS A 236 8.79 7.98 1.35
CA LYS A 236 8.71 9.40 1.73
C LYS A 236 7.28 9.79 2.16
N GLY A 237 6.25 9.17 1.59
CA GLY A 237 4.86 9.36 2.00
C GLY A 237 4.60 8.88 3.42
N PHE A 238 5.08 7.68 3.77
CA PHE A 238 4.97 7.11 5.11
C PHE A 238 5.79 7.90 6.15
N GLU A 239 7.03 8.30 5.84
CA GLU A 239 7.87 9.13 6.72
C GLU A 239 7.13 10.41 7.20
N VAL A 240 6.35 11.04 6.31
CA VAL A 240 5.57 12.23 6.67
C VAL A 240 4.31 11.90 7.48
N LEU A 241 3.71 10.72 7.31
CA LEU A 241 2.60 10.28 8.17
C LEU A 241 3.08 9.96 9.59
N GLU A 242 4.29 9.41 9.76
CA GLU A 242 4.93 9.23 11.07
C GLU A 242 5.23 10.58 11.75
N GLU A 243 5.74 11.57 11.00
CA GLU A 243 5.90 12.94 11.50
C GLU A 243 4.56 13.56 11.96
N ILE A 244 3.47 13.32 11.23
CA ILE A 244 2.11 13.80 11.57
C ILE A 244 1.60 13.11 12.84
N GLU A 245 1.71 11.78 12.93
CA GLU A 245 1.31 10.97 14.08
C GLU A 245 2.04 11.41 15.37
N ALA A 246 3.35 11.64 15.27
CA ALA A 246 4.16 12.19 16.35
C ALA A 246 3.76 13.64 16.73
N ALA A 247 3.21 14.42 15.80
CA ALA A 247 2.76 15.80 16.01
C ALA A 247 1.32 15.92 16.54
N ILE A 248 0.43 14.95 16.26
CA ILE A 248 -0.98 14.95 16.68
C ILE A 248 -1.12 15.07 18.21
N ASN A 249 -0.20 14.47 18.96
CA ASN A 249 -0.19 14.44 20.42
C ASN A 249 0.51 15.65 21.09
N GLN A 250 0.98 16.63 20.32
CA GLN A 250 1.77 17.76 20.84
C GLN A 250 0.92 18.98 21.19
N LYS A 251 1.36 19.76 22.18
CA LYS A 251 0.77 21.06 22.49
C LYS A 251 1.15 22.07 21.39
N SER A 252 0.20 22.92 20.99
CA SER A 252 0.33 23.87 19.87
C SER A 252 0.48 23.26 18.46
N ARG A 253 0.00 22.00 18.28
CA ARG A 253 0.10 21.21 17.04
C ARG A 253 -0.35 21.89 15.73
N ASN A 254 -1.33 22.79 15.76
CA ASN A 254 -2.10 23.21 14.57
C ASN A 254 -1.26 23.78 13.40
N ASN A 255 -0.21 24.56 13.69
CA ASN A 255 0.67 25.08 12.62
C ASN A 255 1.58 23.98 12.07
N CYS A 256 2.14 23.14 12.95
CA CYS A 256 2.98 22.00 12.57
C CYS A 256 2.20 21.01 11.68
N LEU A 257 1.02 20.56 12.13
CA LEU A 257 0.16 19.65 11.36
C LEU A 257 -0.23 20.23 9.98
N LYS A 258 -0.43 21.54 9.88
CA LYS A 258 -0.74 22.23 8.62
C LYS A 258 0.46 22.28 7.66
N GLU A 259 1.68 22.41 8.18
CA GLU A 259 2.91 22.31 7.37
C GLU A 259 3.21 20.86 6.98
N LEU A 260 3.08 19.90 7.91
CA LEU A 260 3.27 18.46 7.65
C LEU A 260 2.21 17.90 6.69
N SER A 261 0.94 18.28 6.82
CA SER A 261 -0.09 17.93 5.83
C SER A 261 0.20 18.55 4.46
N SER A 262 0.76 19.77 4.42
CA SER A 262 1.23 20.37 3.16
C SER A 262 2.44 19.62 2.59
N LYS A 263 3.34 19.10 3.43
CA LYS A 263 4.45 18.21 3.03
C LYS A 263 3.91 16.90 2.46
N PHE A 264 2.94 16.25 3.13
CA PHE A 264 2.32 14.99 2.69
C PHE A 264 1.65 15.13 1.31
N PHE A 265 0.78 16.12 1.10
CA PHE A 265 0.14 16.34 -0.19
C PHE A 265 1.09 16.88 -1.28
N THR A 266 2.25 17.43 -0.88
CA THR A 266 3.36 17.73 -1.80
C THR A 266 4.06 16.44 -2.25
N THR A 267 4.32 15.51 -1.34
CA THR A 267 4.94 14.20 -1.63
C THR A 267 4.00 13.27 -2.42
N VAL A 268 2.71 13.27 -2.08
CA VAL A 268 1.68 12.41 -2.68
C VAL A 268 0.60 13.29 -3.34
N PRO A 269 0.69 13.58 -4.66
CA PRO A 269 -0.24 14.47 -5.36
C PRO A 269 -1.72 14.07 -5.26
N HIS A 270 -2.50 14.80 -4.45
CA HIS A 270 -3.95 14.61 -4.31
C HIS A 270 -4.75 15.64 -5.10
N ASN A 271 -5.81 15.20 -5.78
CA ASN A 271 -6.79 16.06 -6.42
C ASN A 271 -7.89 16.45 -5.42
N PHE A 272 -7.99 17.75 -5.09
CA PHE A 272 -9.03 18.29 -4.20
C PHE A 272 -10.06 19.15 -4.96
N GLY A 273 -10.14 19.03 -6.29
CA GLY A 273 -10.89 19.96 -7.12
C GLY A 273 -10.49 21.41 -6.82
N ARG A 274 -11.45 22.30 -6.60
CA ARG A 274 -11.21 23.69 -6.18
C ARG A 274 -11.12 23.92 -4.66
N ASN A 275 -11.37 22.89 -3.84
CA ASN A 275 -11.42 23.00 -2.38
C ASN A 275 -10.02 23.19 -1.76
N ARG A 276 -9.95 23.77 -0.56
CA ARG A 276 -8.68 23.81 0.19
C ARG A 276 -8.30 22.36 0.57
N PRO A 277 -7.05 21.91 0.38
CA PRO A 277 -6.60 20.63 0.91
C PRO A 277 -6.84 20.57 2.44
N PRO A 278 -7.32 19.44 2.97
CA PRO A 278 -7.61 19.30 4.40
C PRO A 278 -6.33 19.36 5.24
N ILE A 279 -6.48 19.49 6.55
CA ILE A 279 -5.40 19.17 7.50
C ILE A 279 -5.60 17.72 7.95
N ILE A 280 -4.50 17.00 8.16
CA ILE A 280 -4.47 15.70 8.83
C ILE A 280 -4.14 15.99 10.30
N ASP A 281 -5.16 16.00 11.16
CA ASP A 281 -5.05 16.32 12.59
C ASP A 281 -5.75 15.32 13.51
N ASP A 282 -6.12 14.17 12.96
CA ASP A 282 -6.77 13.05 13.65
C ASP A 282 -6.17 11.70 13.22
N GLN A 283 -6.17 10.72 14.14
CA GLN A 283 -5.54 9.41 13.94
C GLN A 283 -6.26 8.56 12.89
N GLU A 284 -7.59 8.63 12.79
CA GLU A 284 -8.37 7.88 11.80
C GLU A 284 -8.03 8.35 10.38
N ILE A 285 -7.74 9.65 10.21
CA ILE A 285 -7.27 10.22 8.94
C ILE A 285 -5.83 9.74 8.63
N VAL A 286 -4.97 9.63 9.65
CA VAL A 286 -3.60 9.08 9.48
C VAL A 286 -3.66 7.61 9.04
N GLU A 287 -4.43 6.75 9.70
CA GLU A 287 -4.53 5.33 9.31
C GLU A 287 -5.15 5.16 7.92
N LYS A 288 -6.19 5.94 7.57
CA LYS A 288 -6.75 5.97 6.20
C LYS A 288 -5.73 6.43 5.14
N LYS A 289 -4.70 7.20 5.51
CA LYS A 289 -3.61 7.59 4.60
C LYS A 289 -2.45 6.60 4.59
N LYS A 290 -2.22 5.83 5.66
CA LYS A 290 -1.35 4.65 5.67
C LYS A 290 -1.94 3.54 4.78
N GLU A 291 -3.23 3.23 4.93
CA GLU A 291 -3.98 2.27 4.10
C GLU A 291 -3.87 2.62 2.60
N MET A 292 -4.11 3.88 2.26
CA MET A 292 -3.97 4.41 0.89
C MET A 292 -2.56 4.20 0.32
N LEU A 293 -1.50 4.39 1.12
CA LEU A 293 -0.11 4.14 0.68
C LEU A 293 0.21 2.64 0.55
N MET A 294 -0.39 1.77 1.37
CA MET A 294 -0.25 0.31 1.20
C MET A 294 -0.86 -0.16 -0.12
N VAL A 295 -2.07 0.32 -0.45
CA VAL A 295 -2.70 -0.02 -1.74
C VAL A 295 -1.85 0.48 -2.92
N LEU A 296 -1.22 1.65 -2.81
CA LEU A 296 -0.29 2.13 -3.84
C LEU A 296 0.97 1.26 -3.99
N ALA A 297 1.52 0.73 -2.89
CA ALA A 297 2.66 -0.20 -2.94
C ALA A 297 2.28 -1.54 -3.59
N ASP A 298 1.06 -2.01 -3.35
CA ASP A 298 0.56 -3.26 -3.91
C ASP A 298 0.16 -3.13 -5.39
N ILE A 299 -0.32 -1.95 -5.82
CA ILE A 299 -0.46 -1.60 -7.25
C ILE A 299 0.91 -1.56 -7.93
N GLU A 300 1.93 -0.99 -7.28
CA GLU A 300 3.30 -0.94 -7.82
C GLU A 300 3.92 -2.35 -7.97
N LEU A 301 3.66 -3.25 -7.01
CA LEU A 301 4.04 -4.66 -7.12
C LEU A 301 3.32 -5.36 -8.29
N ALA A 302 2.00 -5.17 -8.43
CA ALA A 302 1.24 -5.79 -9.52
C ALA A 302 1.66 -5.26 -10.91
N GLN A 303 1.98 -3.97 -11.02
CA GLN A 303 2.57 -3.37 -12.24
C GLN A 303 4.00 -3.86 -12.50
N THR A 304 4.80 -4.10 -11.45
CA THR A 304 6.14 -4.70 -11.58
C THR A 304 6.04 -6.09 -12.21
N LEU A 305 5.21 -6.97 -11.64
CA LEU A 305 4.98 -8.34 -12.15
C LEU A 305 4.57 -8.35 -13.63
N LYS A 306 3.66 -7.46 -14.01
CA LYS A 306 3.20 -7.32 -15.39
C LYS A 306 4.30 -6.83 -16.34
N SER A 307 5.15 -5.90 -15.89
CA SER A 307 6.30 -5.47 -16.69
C SER A 307 7.40 -6.55 -16.81
N GLU A 308 7.41 -7.55 -15.91
CA GLU A 308 8.30 -8.71 -15.99
C GLU A 308 7.75 -9.75 -16.99
N THR A 309 6.43 -9.98 -17.04
CA THR A 309 5.80 -10.87 -18.04
C THR A 309 5.84 -10.27 -19.44
N GLU A 310 5.57 -8.97 -19.59
CA GLU A 310 5.68 -8.26 -20.87
C GLU A 310 7.11 -8.31 -21.44
N LYS A 311 8.15 -8.10 -20.62
CA LYS A 311 9.57 -8.27 -21.03
C LYS A 311 9.90 -9.69 -21.45
N ALA A 312 9.51 -10.69 -20.64
CA ALA A 312 9.77 -12.08 -20.97
C ALA A 312 9.11 -12.46 -22.30
N GLN A 313 7.92 -11.92 -22.59
CA GLN A 313 7.26 -12.10 -23.87
C GLN A 313 7.96 -11.39 -25.03
N GLU A 314 8.57 -10.21 -24.81
CA GLU A 314 9.40 -9.53 -25.82
C GLU A 314 10.72 -10.28 -26.11
N GLU A 315 11.40 -10.79 -25.08
CA GLU A 315 12.63 -11.58 -25.24
C GLU A 315 12.36 -12.92 -25.95
N MET A 316 11.19 -13.53 -25.75
CA MET A 316 10.78 -14.75 -26.46
C MET A 316 10.42 -14.54 -27.95
N ILE A 317 10.49 -13.32 -28.51
CA ILE A 317 10.15 -13.06 -29.92
C ILE A 317 11.08 -13.77 -30.93
N GLU A 318 12.28 -14.21 -30.52
CA GLU A 318 13.15 -15.05 -31.36
C GLU A 318 12.63 -16.50 -31.51
N THR A 319 11.59 -16.89 -30.77
CA THR A 319 11.01 -18.25 -30.81
C THR A 319 9.73 -18.31 -31.67
N VAL A 320 9.49 -19.48 -32.28
CA VAL A 320 8.36 -19.71 -33.21
C VAL A 320 6.99 -19.75 -32.52
N THR A 321 6.97 -20.00 -31.20
CA THR A 321 5.76 -20.24 -30.40
C THR A 321 5.89 -19.57 -29.04
N VAL A 322 4.95 -18.68 -28.70
CA VAL A 322 5.01 -17.84 -27.49
C VAL A 322 3.85 -18.20 -26.55
N PRO A 323 4.06 -18.33 -25.21
CA PRO A 323 2.98 -18.58 -24.25
C PRO A 323 1.94 -17.45 -24.22
N HIS A 324 0.69 -17.78 -23.89
CA HIS A 324 -0.38 -16.78 -23.81
C HIS A 324 -0.12 -15.77 -22.69
N PRO A 325 -0.35 -14.45 -22.88
CA PRO A 325 -0.08 -13.43 -21.87
C PRO A 325 -0.71 -13.73 -20.50
N LEU A 326 -2.00 -14.08 -20.47
CA LEU A 326 -2.70 -14.41 -19.22
C LEU A 326 -2.13 -15.65 -18.50
N ASP A 327 -1.54 -16.62 -19.22
CA ASP A 327 -0.86 -17.75 -18.58
C ASP A 327 0.45 -17.26 -17.92
N GLN A 328 1.14 -16.29 -18.52
CA GLN A 328 2.34 -15.68 -17.93
C GLN A 328 1.98 -14.82 -16.71
N ASP A 329 0.95 -13.98 -16.80
CA ASP A 329 0.45 -13.15 -15.69
C ASP A 329 -0.01 -14.01 -14.50
N TYR A 330 -0.74 -15.11 -14.77
CA TYR A 330 -1.11 -16.11 -13.76
C TYR A 330 0.13 -16.75 -13.10
N ASN A 331 1.07 -17.25 -13.90
CA ASN A 331 2.31 -17.85 -13.39
C ASN A 331 3.16 -16.82 -12.59
N SER A 332 3.10 -15.54 -12.93
CA SER A 332 3.79 -14.47 -12.19
C SER A 332 3.34 -14.39 -10.74
N LEU A 333 2.06 -14.69 -10.45
CA LEU A 333 1.52 -14.70 -9.08
C LEU A 333 2.14 -15.80 -8.21
N LYS A 334 2.68 -16.86 -8.80
CA LYS A 334 3.14 -18.06 -8.08
C LYS A 334 2.10 -18.63 -7.11
N CYS A 335 0.86 -18.64 -7.55
CA CYS A 335 -0.30 -19.09 -6.78
C CYS A 335 -1.16 -19.99 -7.67
N SER A 336 -1.40 -21.22 -7.23
CA SER A 336 -2.43 -22.06 -7.83
C SER A 336 -3.81 -21.53 -7.42
N LEU A 337 -4.73 -21.45 -8.38
CA LEU A 337 -6.14 -21.14 -8.16
C LEU A 337 -7.00 -22.24 -8.78
N THR A 338 -7.51 -23.14 -7.96
CA THR A 338 -8.39 -24.23 -8.42
C THR A 338 -9.85 -23.77 -8.31
N LEU A 339 -10.52 -23.55 -9.44
CA LEU A 339 -11.94 -23.18 -9.46
C LEU A 339 -12.79 -24.28 -8.81
N MET A 340 -13.59 -23.90 -7.81
CA MET A 340 -14.42 -24.81 -7.03
C MET A 340 -15.78 -25.04 -7.69
N ASP A 341 -16.16 -26.30 -7.87
CA ASP A 341 -17.52 -26.67 -8.31
C ASP A 341 -18.54 -26.31 -7.20
N LYS A 342 -19.63 -25.66 -7.62
CA LYS A 342 -20.70 -25.15 -6.77
C LYS A 342 -21.50 -26.25 -6.09
N GLU A 343 -21.46 -27.47 -6.65
CA GLU A 343 -22.10 -28.63 -6.03
C GLU A 343 -21.28 -29.28 -4.91
N THR A 344 -20.02 -28.86 -4.69
CA THR A 344 -19.20 -29.39 -3.58
C THR A 344 -19.74 -28.99 -2.21
N GLU A 345 -19.53 -29.86 -1.22
CA GLU A 345 -19.87 -29.57 0.18
C GLU A 345 -19.09 -28.36 0.70
N THR A 346 -17.82 -28.20 0.31
CA THR A 346 -17.00 -27.03 0.65
C THR A 346 -17.61 -25.73 0.14
N PHE A 347 -18.10 -25.69 -1.11
CA PHE A 347 -18.80 -24.51 -1.63
C PHE A 347 -20.07 -24.21 -0.84
N LYS A 348 -20.88 -25.24 -0.53
CA LYS A 348 -22.14 -25.10 0.23
C LYS A 348 -21.90 -24.63 1.67
N ILE A 349 -20.80 -25.05 2.30
CA ILE A 349 -20.32 -24.54 3.60
C ILE A 349 -19.96 -23.05 3.52
N ILE A 350 -19.23 -22.64 2.47
CA ILE A 350 -18.81 -21.26 2.24
C ILE A 350 -20.00 -20.35 1.91
N GLU A 351 -20.91 -20.78 1.03
CA GLU A 351 -22.15 -20.06 0.71
C GLU A 351 -23.01 -19.86 1.96
N LYS A 352 -23.18 -20.91 2.77
CA LYS A 352 -23.91 -20.83 4.05
C LYS A 352 -23.22 -19.89 5.02
N TYR A 353 -21.89 -19.91 5.14
CA TYR A 353 -21.12 -18.98 6.00
C TYR A 353 -21.35 -17.51 5.60
N LEU A 354 -21.30 -17.21 4.30
CA LEU A 354 -21.59 -15.88 3.76
C LEU A 354 -23.06 -15.48 4.04
N LYS A 355 -24.00 -16.40 3.85
CA LYS A 355 -25.44 -16.16 4.01
C LYS A 355 -25.90 -15.97 5.46
N VAL A 356 -25.24 -16.60 6.44
CA VAL A 356 -25.63 -16.50 7.86
C VAL A 356 -24.94 -15.36 8.61
N THR A 357 -23.77 -14.91 8.14
CA THR A 357 -23.01 -13.81 8.79
C THR A 357 -23.06 -12.47 8.03
N SER A 358 -23.93 -12.37 7.02
CA SER A 358 -24.19 -11.11 6.30
C SER A 358 -25.01 -10.15 7.18
N GLY A 359 -24.86 -8.85 6.90
CA GLY A 359 -25.52 -7.77 7.62
C GLY A 359 -26.66 -7.19 6.80
N GLY A 360 -27.66 -6.60 7.45
CA GLY A 360 -28.88 -6.10 6.79
C GLY A 360 -28.68 -5.00 5.73
N TYR A 361 -27.47 -4.46 5.58
CA TYR A 361 -27.13 -3.38 4.65
C TYR A 361 -26.42 -3.82 3.37
N SER A 362 -25.89 -5.05 3.30
CA SER A 362 -25.14 -5.54 2.13
C SER A 362 -25.27 -7.05 1.99
N ASN A 363 -25.75 -7.51 0.82
CA ASN A 363 -26.01 -8.93 0.57
C ASN A 363 -25.15 -9.44 -0.61
N PRO A 364 -23.82 -9.58 -0.41
CA PRO A 364 -22.89 -9.99 -1.46
C PRO A 364 -23.23 -11.38 -2.01
N LYS A 365 -23.12 -11.56 -3.32
CA LYS A 365 -23.46 -12.82 -4.01
C LYS A 365 -22.21 -13.49 -4.57
N ILE A 366 -22.03 -14.77 -4.28
CA ILE A 366 -20.90 -15.55 -4.81
C ILE A 366 -21.04 -15.71 -6.33
N VAL A 367 -20.09 -15.17 -7.07
CA VAL A 367 -19.93 -15.41 -8.51
C VAL A 367 -19.13 -16.69 -8.72
N ASN A 368 -17.94 -16.76 -8.13
CA ASN A 368 -17.01 -17.89 -8.19
C ASN A 368 -16.25 -18.02 -6.86
N VAL A 369 -15.73 -19.22 -6.58
CA VAL A 369 -14.78 -19.48 -5.48
C VAL A 369 -13.62 -20.28 -6.05
N TRP A 370 -12.39 -19.93 -5.66
CA TRP A 370 -11.20 -20.72 -5.91
C TRP A 370 -10.63 -21.22 -4.59
N GLU A 371 -10.17 -22.48 -4.57
CA GLU A 371 -9.16 -22.92 -3.62
C GLU A 371 -7.82 -22.29 -3.99
N VAL A 372 -7.11 -21.79 -2.98
CA VAL A 372 -5.90 -20.98 -3.13
C VAL A 372 -4.73 -21.76 -2.54
N ASP A 373 -3.69 -22.00 -3.34
CA ASP A 373 -2.42 -22.52 -2.81
C ASP A 373 -1.23 -21.71 -3.32
N ARG A 374 -0.48 -21.13 -2.39
CA ARG A 374 0.59 -20.16 -2.65
C ARG A 374 1.97 -20.79 -2.44
N GLU A 375 2.90 -20.54 -3.35
CA GLU A 375 4.30 -21.00 -3.23
C GLU A 375 4.87 -20.65 -1.83
N THR A 376 5.46 -21.63 -1.16
CA THR A 376 5.98 -21.58 0.24
C THR A 376 4.97 -21.31 1.37
N GLU A 377 3.70 -20.95 1.10
CA GLU A 377 2.80 -20.55 2.20
C GLU A 377 2.40 -21.73 3.10
N GLY A 378 2.24 -22.93 2.54
CA GLY A 378 2.02 -24.15 3.33
C GLY A 378 3.20 -24.50 4.25
N GLU A 379 4.43 -24.38 3.74
CA GLU A 379 5.66 -24.60 4.51
C GLU A 379 5.77 -23.59 5.64
N ARG A 380 5.59 -22.30 5.34
CA ARG A 380 5.57 -21.20 6.33
C ARG A 380 4.48 -21.40 7.38
N PHE A 381 3.30 -21.85 6.99
CA PHE A 381 2.16 -22.07 7.90
C PHE A 381 2.41 -23.26 8.86
N SER A 382 3.18 -24.26 8.43
CA SER A 382 3.53 -25.44 9.25
C SER A 382 4.35 -25.09 10.51
N GLU A 383 4.96 -23.91 10.61
CA GLU A 383 5.53 -23.39 11.87
C GLU A 383 4.53 -23.42 13.04
N ASN A 384 3.24 -23.29 12.73
CA ASN A 384 2.16 -23.17 13.71
C ASN A 384 1.39 -24.49 13.89
N ASP A 385 1.94 -25.63 13.47
CA ASP A 385 1.28 -26.94 13.53
C ASP A 385 0.97 -27.46 14.93
N GLY A 386 1.68 -26.96 15.94
CA GLY A 386 1.38 -27.17 17.35
C GLY A 386 0.36 -26.18 17.95
N LEU A 387 -0.16 -25.23 17.17
CA LEU A 387 -1.25 -24.37 17.59
C LEU A 387 -2.62 -24.99 17.27
N GLU A 388 -3.39 -25.21 18.34
CA GLU A 388 -4.82 -25.47 18.29
C GLU A 388 -5.63 -24.19 18.02
N ASN A 389 -6.95 -24.24 18.17
CA ASN A 389 -7.88 -23.12 17.91
C ASN A 389 -7.66 -22.51 16.51
N ARG A 390 -7.94 -23.31 15.48
CA ARG A 390 -7.89 -22.89 14.08
C ARG A 390 -9.30 -22.52 13.61
N ARG A 391 -9.44 -21.33 13.02
CA ARG A 391 -10.71 -20.83 12.48
C ARG A 391 -10.57 -20.45 11.01
N LEU A 392 -11.63 -20.63 10.24
CA LEU A 392 -11.74 -20.09 8.88
C LEU A 392 -12.41 -18.71 8.96
N LEU A 393 -11.65 -17.64 8.71
CA LEU A 393 -12.09 -16.26 8.96
C LEU A 393 -12.01 -15.39 7.71
N TRP A 394 -12.87 -14.37 7.65
CA TRP A 394 -12.99 -13.44 6.54
C TRP A 394 -11.91 -12.36 6.56
N HIS A 395 -11.38 -12.06 5.38
CA HIS A 395 -10.56 -10.87 5.11
C HIS A 395 -11.04 -10.21 3.81
N GLY A 396 -11.66 -9.04 3.92
CA GLY A 396 -12.16 -8.25 2.78
C GLY A 396 -11.19 -7.13 2.44
N THR A 397 -11.03 -6.83 1.15
CA THR A 397 -9.96 -5.94 0.69
C THR A 397 -10.28 -5.24 -0.63
N ASN A 398 -9.43 -4.28 -1.01
CA ASN A 398 -9.52 -3.61 -2.29
C ASN A 398 -9.12 -4.56 -3.43
N ILE A 399 -9.93 -4.64 -4.50
CA ILE A 399 -9.61 -5.47 -5.68
C ILE A 399 -8.23 -5.14 -6.28
N ALA A 400 -7.77 -3.89 -6.13
CA ALA A 400 -6.45 -3.43 -6.56
C ALA A 400 -5.24 -4.04 -5.83
N VAL A 401 -5.45 -4.75 -4.72
CA VAL A 401 -4.35 -5.47 -4.02
C VAL A 401 -4.43 -6.98 -4.14
N VAL A 402 -5.41 -7.54 -4.87
CA VAL A 402 -5.61 -8.98 -4.98
C VAL A 402 -4.39 -9.68 -5.62
N ALA A 403 -3.82 -9.12 -6.69
CA ALA A 403 -2.60 -9.67 -7.30
C ALA A 403 -1.41 -9.66 -6.33
N ALA A 404 -1.25 -8.59 -5.54
CA ALA A 404 -0.19 -8.49 -4.52
C ALA A 404 -0.38 -9.47 -3.35
N ILE A 405 -1.63 -9.71 -2.92
CA ILE A 405 -1.96 -10.71 -1.89
C ILE A 405 -1.77 -12.14 -2.42
N LEU A 406 -2.15 -12.43 -3.66
CA LEU A 406 -1.89 -13.74 -4.27
C LEU A 406 -0.38 -13.99 -4.44
N LYS A 407 0.41 -12.95 -4.77
CA LYS A 407 1.88 -13.02 -4.87
C LYS A 407 2.59 -13.17 -3.52
N SER A 408 2.31 -12.28 -2.57
CA SER A 408 3.11 -12.11 -1.35
C SER A 408 2.40 -12.57 -0.06
N GLY A 409 1.10 -12.84 -0.13
CA GLY A 409 0.26 -13.14 1.02
C GLY A 409 -0.22 -11.90 1.76
N LEU A 410 -1.03 -12.14 2.79
CA LEU A 410 -1.40 -11.13 3.77
C LEU A 410 -0.14 -10.77 4.60
N ARG A 411 0.20 -9.47 4.63
CA ARG A 411 1.45 -8.94 5.19
C ARG A 411 1.21 -8.03 6.39
N ILE A 412 2.15 -7.99 7.33
CA ILE A 412 2.12 -7.06 8.47
C ILE A 412 3.02 -5.85 8.15
N MET A 413 2.41 -4.80 7.62
CA MET A 413 3.10 -3.54 7.34
C MET A 413 3.35 -2.78 8.65
N PRO A 414 4.61 -2.59 9.13
CA PRO A 414 4.88 -2.12 10.50
C PRO A 414 4.31 -0.73 10.86
N GLN A 415 4.10 0.09 9.82
CA GLN A 415 3.60 1.47 9.89
C GLN A 415 2.07 1.54 9.94
N SER A 416 1.37 0.52 9.41
CA SER A 416 -0.10 0.43 9.47
C SER A 416 -0.56 0.04 10.86
N GLY A 417 -1.49 0.79 11.43
CA GLY A 417 -2.18 0.44 12.66
C GLY A 417 -3.67 0.18 12.41
N GLY A 418 -4.42 0.24 13.51
CA GLY A 418 -5.87 0.12 13.56
C GLY A 418 -6.31 0.07 15.02
N ARG A 419 -7.57 -0.31 15.26
CA ARG A 419 -8.20 -0.36 16.59
C ARG A 419 -7.48 -1.31 17.57
N VAL A 420 -6.72 -2.26 17.04
CA VAL A 420 -6.00 -3.30 17.77
C VAL A 420 -4.53 -3.36 17.31
N GLY A 421 -4.01 -2.22 16.83
CA GLY A 421 -2.60 -2.07 16.45
C GLY A 421 -2.23 -2.70 15.10
N SER A 422 -0.99 -3.20 14.99
CA SER A 422 -0.39 -3.68 13.74
C SER A 422 -0.31 -5.20 13.69
N GLY A 423 -1.30 -5.82 13.05
CA GLY A 423 -1.36 -7.25 12.76
C GLY A 423 -2.21 -7.50 11.52
N ILE A 424 -2.44 -8.77 11.19
CA ILE A 424 -3.40 -9.13 10.13
C ILE A 424 -4.78 -9.25 10.79
N TYR A 425 -5.73 -8.44 10.32
CA TYR A 425 -7.10 -8.38 10.80
C TYR A 425 -8.00 -9.37 10.04
N PHE A 426 -8.81 -10.12 10.79
CA PHE A 426 -9.86 -11.00 10.29
C PHE A 426 -11.17 -10.78 11.06
N ALA A 427 -12.29 -11.17 10.47
CA ALA A 427 -13.60 -11.18 11.13
C ALA A 427 -14.26 -12.56 11.07
N SER A 428 -15.08 -12.89 12.07
CA SER A 428 -16.00 -14.03 11.99
C SER A 428 -17.26 -13.69 11.18
N GLU A 429 -17.62 -12.42 11.04
CA GLU A 429 -18.71 -11.97 10.16
C GLU A 429 -18.24 -11.37 8.84
N ASN A 430 -18.76 -11.87 7.71
CA ASN A 430 -18.44 -11.31 6.40
C ASN A 430 -18.91 -9.85 6.25
N SER A 431 -19.96 -9.45 6.97
CA SER A 431 -20.46 -8.08 6.97
C SER A 431 -19.42 -7.05 7.44
N LYS A 432 -18.62 -7.41 8.45
CA LYS A 432 -17.50 -6.61 8.94
C LYS A 432 -16.37 -6.50 7.91
N SER A 433 -16.05 -7.61 7.23
CA SER A 433 -15.05 -7.63 6.16
C SER A 433 -15.52 -6.91 4.88
N ALA A 434 -16.81 -6.97 4.54
CA ALA A 434 -17.39 -6.34 3.36
C ALA A 434 -17.20 -4.80 3.37
N CYS A 435 -17.14 -4.17 4.55
CA CYS A 435 -16.84 -2.73 4.69
C CYS A 435 -15.45 -2.33 4.15
N TYR A 436 -14.51 -3.27 4.06
CA TYR A 436 -13.16 -3.06 3.51
C TYR A 436 -13.06 -3.40 2.03
N VAL A 437 -14.09 -4.04 1.45
CA VAL A 437 -14.11 -4.35 0.02
C VAL A 437 -14.22 -3.06 -0.80
N ARG A 438 -13.35 -2.92 -1.81
CA ARG A 438 -13.49 -1.92 -2.87
C ARG A 438 -13.56 -2.66 -4.20
N THR A 439 -14.52 -2.26 -5.03
CA THR A 439 -14.90 -2.97 -6.25
C THR A 439 -14.38 -2.27 -7.49
N SER A 440 -14.26 -3.03 -8.57
CA SER A 440 -14.19 -2.50 -9.94
C SER A 440 -15.29 -3.16 -10.75
N LYS A 441 -16.02 -2.38 -11.55
CA LYS A 441 -17.16 -2.86 -12.36
C LYS A 441 -18.24 -3.61 -11.55
N ASN A 442 -18.36 -3.31 -10.24
CA ASN A 442 -19.16 -3.95 -9.18
C ASN A 442 -18.63 -5.30 -8.65
N THR A 443 -17.59 -5.89 -9.25
CA THR A 443 -16.93 -7.08 -8.73
C THR A 443 -16.07 -6.72 -7.52
N GLY A 444 -16.25 -7.45 -6.42
CA GLY A 444 -15.40 -7.40 -5.22
C GLY A 444 -14.75 -8.74 -4.93
N VAL A 445 -13.73 -8.74 -4.06
CA VAL A 445 -13.03 -9.96 -3.62
C VAL A 445 -12.96 -10.01 -2.09
N MET A 446 -13.24 -11.17 -1.53
CA MET A 446 -12.91 -11.50 -0.13
C MET A 446 -12.15 -12.83 -0.06
N PHE A 447 -11.25 -12.94 0.90
CA PHE A 447 -10.53 -14.16 1.22
C PHE A 447 -11.12 -14.84 2.45
N LEU A 448 -11.09 -16.17 2.45
CA LEU A 448 -11.22 -17.01 3.63
C LEU A 448 -9.86 -17.63 3.93
N SER A 449 -9.31 -17.28 5.09
CA SER A 449 -8.01 -17.78 5.55
C SER A 449 -8.18 -18.71 6.73
N GLU A 450 -7.39 -19.78 6.76
CA GLU A 450 -7.19 -20.55 7.98
C GLU A 450 -6.26 -19.76 8.90
N VAL A 451 -6.73 -19.44 10.10
CA VAL A 451 -6.00 -18.64 11.09
C VAL A 451 -5.70 -19.50 12.32
N ALA A 452 -4.42 -19.69 12.63
CA ALA A 452 -3.93 -20.40 13.81
C ALA A 452 -3.90 -19.43 15.01
N LEU A 453 -5.04 -19.27 15.67
CA LEU A 453 -5.21 -18.33 16.77
C LEU A 453 -4.50 -18.79 18.05
N GLY A 454 -4.38 -20.10 18.27
CA GLY A 454 -3.81 -20.65 19.49
C GLY A 454 -4.52 -20.11 20.74
N LYS A 455 -3.75 -19.69 21.74
CA LYS A 455 -4.28 -19.06 22.95
C LYS A 455 -4.56 -17.57 22.72
N GLU A 456 -5.84 -17.20 22.74
CA GLU A 456 -6.36 -15.85 22.49
C GLU A 456 -6.21 -14.92 23.69
N TYR A 457 -5.79 -13.66 23.46
CA TYR A 457 -5.89 -12.57 24.43
C TYR A 457 -7.12 -11.71 24.12
N THR A 458 -8.12 -11.71 25.02
CA THR A 458 -9.35 -10.94 24.85
C THR A 458 -9.16 -9.46 25.21
N ILE A 459 -9.67 -8.56 24.36
CA ILE A 459 -9.90 -7.15 24.69
C ILE A 459 -11.34 -6.73 24.34
N THR A 460 -11.82 -5.65 24.96
CA THR A 460 -13.13 -5.02 24.70
C THR A 460 -13.03 -3.51 24.45
N ARG A 461 -11.81 -2.97 24.41
CA ARG A 461 -11.50 -1.55 24.14
C ARG A 461 -10.30 -1.45 23.22
N ASP A 462 -10.27 -0.38 22.44
CA ASP A 462 -9.22 -0.10 21.47
C ASP A 462 -7.82 -0.04 22.11
N ASP A 463 -6.86 -0.72 21.51
CA ASP A 463 -5.44 -0.63 21.83
C ASP A 463 -4.62 -0.62 20.53
N CYS A 464 -4.45 0.58 19.99
CA CYS A 464 -3.65 0.82 18.78
C CYS A 464 -2.13 0.65 19.00
N SER A 465 -1.67 0.42 20.24
CA SER A 465 -0.24 0.28 20.55
C SER A 465 0.30 -1.13 20.30
N LEU A 466 -0.58 -2.12 20.12
CA LEU A 466 -0.21 -3.51 19.95
C LEU A 466 0.61 -3.74 18.67
N LYS A 467 1.82 -4.29 18.83
CA LYS A 467 2.67 -4.78 17.72
C LYS A 467 2.98 -6.28 17.84
N LYS A 468 2.39 -6.95 18.83
CA LYS A 468 2.46 -8.39 19.11
C LYS A 468 1.37 -8.80 20.10
N ALA A 469 1.02 -10.09 20.12
CA ALA A 469 0.20 -10.64 21.20
C ALA A 469 0.94 -10.51 22.57
N PRO A 470 0.22 -10.30 23.68
CA PRO A 470 0.82 -10.27 25.02
C PRO A 470 1.53 -11.57 25.42
N ALA A 471 2.39 -11.48 26.44
CA ALA A 471 3.21 -12.62 26.86
C ALA A 471 2.35 -13.83 27.28
N GLY A 472 2.63 -15.00 26.69
CA GLY A 472 1.86 -16.22 26.92
C GLY A 472 0.56 -16.32 26.13
N PHE A 473 0.41 -15.55 25.04
CA PHE A 473 -0.70 -15.61 24.09
C PHE A 473 -0.17 -15.63 22.65
N ASN A 474 -0.99 -16.10 21.70
CA ASN A 474 -0.64 -16.27 20.29
C ASN A 474 -1.38 -15.28 19.37
N SER A 475 -2.57 -14.83 19.78
CA SER A 475 -3.44 -13.91 19.05
C SER A 475 -4.07 -12.89 20.00
N VAL A 476 -4.65 -11.83 19.46
CA VAL A 476 -5.56 -10.93 20.19
C VAL A 476 -6.93 -11.02 19.53
N VAL A 477 -7.98 -11.09 20.33
CA VAL A 477 -9.37 -11.02 19.84
C VAL A 477 -10.07 -9.86 20.54
N ALA A 478 -10.38 -8.82 19.77
CA ALA A 478 -11.26 -7.77 20.23
C ALA A 478 -12.70 -8.27 20.10
N ARG A 479 -13.35 -8.52 21.25
CA ARG A 479 -14.63 -9.23 21.28
C ARG A 479 -15.79 -8.30 20.99
N GLY A 480 -16.62 -8.69 20.02
CA GLY A 480 -17.84 -7.99 19.67
C GLY A 480 -18.91 -8.08 20.76
N SER A 481 -19.84 -7.12 20.76
CA SER A 481 -21.14 -7.25 21.42
C SER A 481 -22.01 -8.34 20.75
N VAL A 482 -21.71 -8.72 19.51
CA VAL A 482 -22.22 -9.93 18.84
C VAL A 482 -21.07 -10.81 18.32
N GLU A 483 -21.37 -12.10 18.16
CA GLU A 483 -20.50 -13.13 17.55
C GLU A 483 -21.42 -14.21 16.91
N PRO A 484 -21.07 -14.85 15.78
CA PRO A 484 -21.81 -16.00 15.25
C PRO A 484 -22.05 -17.10 16.29
N ASP A 485 -23.28 -17.63 16.37
CA ASP A 485 -23.66 -18.69 17.34
C ASP A 485 -22.74 -19.92 17.26
N PRO A 486 -21.83 -20.13 18.24
CA PRO A 486 -20.81 -21.17 18.18
C PRO A 486 -21.39 -22.58 18.39
N SER A 487 -22.66 -22.70 18.80
CA SER A 487 -23.35 -23.99 18.84
C SER A 487 -23.76 -24.48 17.44
N LYS A 488 -23.52 -23.70 16.40
CA LYS A 488 -23.74 -24.07 14.99
C LYS A 488 -22.44 -24.30 14.21
N ASP A 489 -21.29 -23.94 14.77
CA ASP A 489 -19.99 -24.10 14.13
C ASP A 489 -19.76 -25.56 13.70
N ILE A 490 -19.25 -25.72 12.48
CA ILE A 490 -18.84 -27.03 11.96
C ILE A 490 -17.32 -27.09 11.87
N PHE A 491 -16.78 -28.30 11.85
CA PHE A 491 -15.34 -28.53 11.78
C PHE A 491 -14.98 -29.20 10.46
N ILE A 492 -14.38 -28.44 9.53
CA ILE A 492 -13.74 -29.02 8.35
C ILE A 492 -12.35 -29.55 8.74
N THR A 493 -11.82 -30.46 7.92
CA THR A 493 -10.45 -30.97 8.09
C THR A 493 -9.61 -30.57 6.88
N LEU A 494 -8.55 -29.80 7.09
CA LEU A 494 -7.55 -29.44 6.09
C LEU A 494 -6.19 -29.90 6.64
N GLU A 495 -5.41 -30.63 5.84
CA GLU A 495 -4.05 -31.09 6.20
C GLU A 495 -3.98 -31.81 7.58
N GLY A 496 -5.03 -32.55 7.93
CA GLY A 496 -5.14 -33.29 9.20
C GLY A 496 -5.47 -32.42 10.43
N LYS A 497 -5.54 -31.10 10.29
CA LYS A 497 -6.01 -30.18 11.35
C LYS A 497 -7.52 -30.04 11.27
N LYS A 498 -8.17 -29.79 12.42
CA LYS A 498 -9.59 -29.38 12.47
C LYS A 498 -9.70 -27.86 12.52
N ILE A 499 -10.56 -27.29 11.67
CA ILE A 499 -10.78 -25.86 11.53
C ILE A 499 -12.25 -25.56 11.77
N ALA A 500 -12.55 -24.70 12.73
CA ALA A 500 -13.91 -24.23 12.97
C ALA A 500 -14.34 -23.26 11.86
N VAL A 501 -15.50 -23.53 11.26
CA VAL A 501 -16.16 -22.65 10.29
C VAL A 501 -17.49 -22.22 10.90
N PRO A 502 -17.67 -20.91 11.17
CA PRO A 502 -18.94 -20.41 11.68
C PRO A 502 -20.10 -20.66 10.71
N GLN A 503 -21.24 -21.07 11.26
CA GLN A 503 -22.47 -21.36 10.50
C GLN A 503 -23.74 -20.85 11.21
N GLY A 504 -23.57 -20.20 12.37
CA GLY A 504 -24.64 -19.51 13.09
C GLY A 504 -24.84 -18.08 12.58
N LYS A 505 -26.02 -17.52 12.83
CA LYS A 505 -26.18 -16.06 12.77
C LYS A 505 -25.47 -15.42 13.96
N PRO A 506 -25.03 -14.15 13.87
CA PRO A 506 -24.57 -13.39 15.03
C PRO A 506 -25.65 -13.37 16.13
N ILE A 507 -25.22 -13.63 17.36
CA ILE A 507 -26.02 -13.53 18.58
C ILE A 507 -25.31 -12.61 19.58
N ASP A 508 -26.11 -11.92 20.40
CA ASP A 508 -25.61 -11.05 21.45
C ASP A 508 -24.67 -11.80 22.40
N GLN A 509 -23.63 -11.11 22.87
CA GLN A 509 -22.64 -11.59 23.82
C GLN A 509 -22.80 -10.81 25.14
N PRO A 510 -23.65 -11.25 26.09
CA PRO A 510 -23.94 -10.48 27.31
C PRO A 510 -22.70 -10.15 28.16
N GLN A 511 -21.67 -11.01 28.11
CA GLN A 511 -20.38 -10.80 28.77
C GLN A 511 -19.51 -9.71 28.12
N PHE A 512 -19.89 -9.21 26.93
CA PHE A 512 -19.19 -8.18 26.16
C PHE A 512 -20.13 -7.02 25.73
N SER A 513 -21.26 -6.81 26.43
CA SER A 513 -22.22 -5.72 26.17
C SER A 513 -21.56 -4.34 26.12
N ASP A 514 -20.56 -4.12 26.97
CA ASP A 514 -19.88 -2.85 27.19
C ASP A 514 -18.62 -2.71 26.31
N SER A 515 -18.54 -3.50 25.23
CA SER A 515 -17.42 -3.49 24.29
C SER A 515 -17.49 -2.30 23.32
N ASN A 516 -16.33 -1.72 23.02
CA ASN A 516 -16.18 -0.75 21.93
C ASN A 516 -16.32 -1.40 20.53
N PHE A 517 -16.47 -2.73 20.45
CA PHE A 517 -16.53 -3.49 19.20
C PHE A 517 -17.93 -4.10 19.05
N SER A 518 -18.59 -3.87 17.91
CA SER A 518 -19.88 -4.49 17.61
C SER A 518 -19.71 -5.95 17.19
N ASN A 519 -18.83 -6.19 16.23
CA ASN A 519 -18.42 -7.52 15.73
C ASN A 519 -17.03 -7.87 16.27
N SER A 520 -16.70 -9.17 16.35
CA SER A 520 -15.37 -9.59 16.78
C SER A 520 -14.29 -9.36 15.72
N GLU A 521 -13.17 -8.78 16.12
CA GLU A 521 -11.98 -8.59 15.30
C GLU A 521 -10.86 -9.52 15.81
N TYR A 522 -10.42 -10.45 14.96
CA TYR A 522 -9.40 -11.46 15.26
C TYR A 522 -8.05 -11.04 14.66
N LEU A 523 -7.00 -10.99 15.49
CA LEU A 523 -5.68 -10.51 15.08
C LEU A 523 -4.55 -11.50 15.37
N ILE A 524 -3.71 -11.68 14.36
CA ILE A 524 -2.41 -12.34 14.46
C ILE A 524 -1.27 -11.35 14.18
N TYR A 525 -0.12 -11.60 14.80
CA TYR A 525 1.05 -10.72 14.75
C TYR A 525 2.28 -11.41 14.12
N LYS A 526 2.03 -12.47 13.35
CA LYS A 526 2.98 -13.15 12.48
C LYS A 526 2.25 -13.56 11.21
N GLU A 527 2.89 -13.37 10.06
CA GLU A 527 2.33 -13.79 8.76
C GLU A 527 2.24 -15.32 8.64
N SER A 528 3.07 -16.07 9.36
CA SER A 528 3.00 -17.54 9.39
C SER A 528 1.77 -18.09 10.13
N GLN A 529 1.03 -17.28 10.90
CA GLN A 529 -0.17 -17.72 11.60
C GLN A 529 -1.44 -17.74 10.72
N CYS A 530 -1.36 -17.37 9.44
CA CYS A 530 -2.45 -17.55 8.48
C CYS A 530 -1.97 -18.21 7.18
N ARG A 531 -2.88 -18.97 6.57
CA ARG A 531 -2.80 -19.39 5.17
C ARG A 531 -4.11 -19.08 4.47
N ILE A 532 -4.03 -18.47 3.29
CA ILE A 532 -5.22 -18.27 2.45
C ILE A 532 -5.66 -19.66 1.98
N ARG A 533 -6.95 -19.99 2.16
CA ARG A 533 -7.51 -21.28 1.69
C ARG A 533 -8.48 -21.08 0.54
N PHE A 534 -9.30 -20.03 0.59
CA PHE A 534 -10.25 -19.73 -0.47
C PHE A 534 -10.27 -18.24 -0.80
N MET A 535 -10.56 -17.93 -2.06
CA MET A 535 -10.83 -16.58 -2.56
C MET A 535 -12.19 -16.59 -3.24
N LEU A 536 -13.01 -15.58 -2.97
CA LEU A 536 -14.36 -15.45 -3.47
C LEU A 536 -14.47 -14.22 -4.38
N GLU A 537 -14.94 -14.40 -5.62
CA GLU A 537 -15.44 -13.31 -6.47
C GLU A 537 -16.90 -13.04 -6.10
N LEU A 538 -17.22 -11.78 -5.84
CA LEU A 538 -18.52 -11.36 -5.32
C LEU A 538 -19.14 -10.26 -6.18
N ASP A 539 -20.43 -10.40 -6.52
CA ASP A 539 -21.25 -9.28 -6.98
C ASP A 539 -21.75 -8.51 -5.75
N MET A 540 -21.33 -7.24 -5.63
CA MET A 540 -21.55 -6.39 -4.46
C MET A 540 -22.77 -5.45 -4.61
N LYS A 541 -23.68 -5.74 -5.56
CA LYS A 541 -24.95 -5.01 -5.79
C LYS A 541 -26.08 -5.41 -4.84
#